data_AF-A0A6L6GBC2-F1
#
_entry.id   AF-A0A6L6GBC2-F1
#
_cell.length_a   1.000
_cell.length_b   1.000
_cell.length_c   1.000
_cell.angle_alpha   90.00
_cell.angle_beta   90.00
_cell.angle_gamma   90.00
#
_symmetry.space_group_name_H-M   'P 1'
#
loop_
_entity.id
_entity.type
_entity.pdbx_description
1 polymer ?
#
loop_
_entity_poly.entity_id
_entity_poly.type
_entity_poly.pdbx_seq_one_letter_code
_entity_poly.pdbx_strand_id
1 'polypeptide(L)' 'MNTPKLYIWTYKAKVQGGRGFIRGRVEAPNGFQAEQAIKRNNLMVDAVLNVKIDRSVNARLYAFEPWQELAA' A
#
# COMPACT_ATOMS: atom_id res chain seq x y z
N MET A 1 3.30 0.23 -27.62
CA MET A 1 3.85 -0.26 -26.34
C MET A 1 2.66 -0.67 -25.47
N ASN A 2 2.61 -1.93 -25.04
CA ASN A 2 1.52 -2.43 -24.22
C ASN A 2 1.79 -2.01 -22.77
N THR A 3 1.19 -0.90 -22.31
CA THR A 3 1.35 -0.46 -20.93
C THR A 3 0.81 -1.57 -20.01
N PRO A 4 1.62 -2.11 -19.08
CA PRO A 4 1.15 -3.18 -18.22
C PRO A 4 -0.05 -2.71 -17.41
N LYS A 5 -1.11 -3.55 -17.37
CA LYS A 5 -2.33 -3.23 -16.63
C LYS A 5 -1.97 -3.10 -15.15
N LEU A 6 -2.10 -1.88 -14.62
CA LEU A 6 -1.89 -1.61 -13.21
C LEU A 6 -3.15 -1.94 -12.42
N TYR A 7 -2.97 -2.63 -11.30
CA TYR A 7 -4.00 -2.91 -10.32
C TYR A 7 -3.73 -2.08 -9.07
N ILE A 8 -4.79 -1.77 -8.33
CA ILE A 8 -4.67 -1.18 -7.01
C ILE A 8 -4.49 -2.30 -5.99
N TRP A 9 -3.44 -2.20 -5.20
CA TRP A 9 -3.14 -3.11 -4.11
C TRP A 9 -3.30 -2.38 -2.79
N THR A 10 -4.11 -2.92 -1.88
CA THR A 10 -4.14 -2.49 -0.48
C THR A 10 -3.06 -3.22 0.30
N TYR A 11 -2.54 -2.57 1.35
CA TYR A 11 -1.53 -3.16 2.23
C TYR A 11 -1.69 -2.69 3.67
N LYS A 12 -1.09 -3.44 4.59
CA LYS A 12 -0.86 -3.05 5.98
C LYS A 12 0.62 -3.26 6.29
N ALA A 13 1.41 -2.24 6.58
CA ALA A 13 2.83 -2.42 6.91
C ALA A 13 3.12 -2.02 8.36
N LYS A 14 4.08 -2.67 9.00
CA LYS A 14 4.51 -2.40 10.38
C LYS A 14 5.63 -1.38 10.35
N VAL A 15 5.49 -0.29 11.10
CA VAL A 15 6.49 0.79 11.15
C VAL A 15 7.67 0.38 12.02
N GLN A 16 8.88 0.74 11.60
CA GLN A 16 10.11 0.54 12.35
C GLN A 16 10.13 1.42 13.61
N GLY A 17 10.50 0.85 14.76
CA GLY A 17 10.68 1.62 16.00
C GLY A 17 9.41 1.99 16.78
N GLY A 18 8.22 1.55 16.35
CA GLY A 18 6.97 1.80 17.08
C GLY A 18 5.93 0.70 16.89
N ARG A 19 4.99 0.55 17.85
CA ARG A 19 3.88 -0.43 17.82
C ARG A 19 2.80 -0.11 16.76
N GLY A 20 3.12 0.67 15.73
CA GLY A 20 2.19 1.19 14.74
C GLY A 20 2.12 0.36 13.47
N PHE A 21 0.95 0.39 12.81
CA PHE A 21 0.78 -0.13 11.46
C PHE A 21 0.31 0.99 10.54
N ILE A 22 0.94 1.12 9.38
CA ILE A 22 0.39 1.91 8.27
C ILE A 22 -0.51 1.04 7.42
N ARG A 23 -1.55 1.63 6.85
CA ARG A 23 -2.36 1.01 5.81
C ARG A 23 -2.38 1.96 4.63
N GLY A 24 -2.41 1.40 3.42
CA GLY A 24 -2.44 2.23 2.23
C GLY A 24 -2.77 1.43 0.99
N ARG A 25 -2.62 2.10 -0.15
CA ARG A 25 -2.76 1.51 -1.47
C ARG A 25 -1.54 1.83 -2.33
N VAL A 26 -1.26 0.98 -3.30
CA VAL A 26 -0.24 1.22 -4.33
C VAL A 26 -0.71 0.68 -5.67
N GLU A 27 -0.37 1.37 -6.75
CA GLU A 27 -0.60 0.85 -8.09
C GLU A 27 0.61 0.00 -8.52
N ALA A 28 0.34 -1.24 -8.91
CA ALA A 28 1.36 -2.15 -9.40
C ALA A 28 0.73 -3.23 -10.30
N PRO A 29 1.48 -3.76 -11.28
CA PRO A 29 0.96 -4.81 -12.16
C PRO A 29 0.84 -6.17 -11.47
N ASN A 30 1.56 -6.40 -10.37
CA ASN A 30 1.49 -7.63 -9.57
C ASN A 30 1.85 -7.38 -8.10
N GLY A 31 1.59 -8.37 -7.24
CA GLY A 31 1.78 -8.25 -5.80
C GLY A 31 3.24 -8.09 -5.36
N PHE A 32 4.17 -8.69 -6.11
CA PHE A 32 5.61 -8.54 -5.84
C PHE A 32 6.08 -7.10 -6.07
N GLN A 33 5.70 -6.49 -7.20
CA GLN A 33 6.00 -5.09 -7.47
C GLN A 33 5.26 -4.14 -6.52
N ALA A 34 4.04 -4.50 -6.09
CA ALA A 34 3.33 -3.75 -5.06
C ALA A 34 4.13 -3.71 -3.75
N GLU A 35 4.64 -4.85 -3.29
CA GLU A 35 5.43 -4.94 -2.06
C GLU A 35 6.73 -4.14 -2.16
N GLN A 36 7.44 -4.21 -3.30
CA GLN A 36 8.64 -3.41 -3.53
C GLN A 36 8.34 -1.91 -3.51
N ALA A 37 7.24 -1.48 -4.15
CA ALA A 37 6.83 -0.09 -4.16
C ALA A 37 6.44 0.39 -2.76
N ILE A 38 5.78 -0.44 -1.95
CA ILE A 38 5.44 -0.12 -0.54
C ILE A 38 6.69 0.10 0.29
N LYS A 39 7.70 -0.79 0.18
CA LYS A 39 8.98 -0.66 0.89
C LYS A 39 9.76 0.56 0.43
N ARG A 40 9.77 0.85 -0.87
CA ARG A 40 10.45 2.03 -1.43
C ARG A 40 9.82 3.35 -0.96
N ASN A 41 8.49 3.40 -0.92
CA ASN A 41 7.75 4.60 -0.52
C ASN A 41 7.73 4.80 1.00
N ASN A 42 7.97 3.75 1.78
CA ASN A 42 7.97 3.79 3.24
C ASN A 42 9.31 3.23 3.74
N LEU A 43 10.34 4.09 3.80
CA LEU A 43 11.68 3.68 4.25
C LEU A 43 11.74 3.21 5.71
N MET A 44 10.68 3.44 6.48
CA MET A 44 10.56 3.08 7.90
C MET A 44 9.51 1.97 8.15
N VAL A 45 9.40 0.96 7.28
CA VAL A 45 8.61 -0.25 7.59
C VAL A 45 9.47 -1.50 7.71
N ASP A 46 9.31 -2.22 8.83
CA ASP A 46 9.98 -3.49 9.10
C ASP A 46 9.39 -4.63 8.27
N ALA A 47 8.09 -4.58 8.01
CA ALA A 47 7.38 -5.65 7.33
C ALA A 47 6.15 -5.12 6.58
N VAL A 48 5.92 -5.64 5.38
CA VAL A 48 4.68 -5.44 4.63
C VAL A 48 3.78 -6.66 4.86
N LEU A 49 2.55 -6.42 5.29
CA LEU A 49 1.55 -7.45 5.62
C LEU A 49 0.30 -7.22 4.76
N ASN A 50 -0.44 -8.31 4.50
CA ASN A 50 -1.76 -8.27 3.88
C ASN A 50 -1.84 -7.48 2.55
N VAL A 51 -0.86 -7.67 1.66
CA VAL A 51 -0.91 -7.10 0.29
C VAL A 51 -1.99 -7.82 -0.51
N LYS A 52 -3.05 -7.10 -0.92
CA LYS A 52 -4.22 -7.68 -1.62
C LYS A 52 -4.74 -6.73 -2.69
N ILE A 53 -5.20 -7.27 -3.81
CA ILE A 53 -5.84 -6.46 -4.86
C ILE A 53 -7.14 -5.85 -4.30
N ASP A 54 -7.28 -4.54 -4.44
CA ASP A 54 -8.54 -3.84 -4.23
C ASP A 54 -9.44 -4.01 -5.46
N ARG A 55 -10.51 -4.79 -5.31
CA ARG A 55 -11.49 -5.06 -6.37
C ARG A 55 -12.69 -4.11 -6.33
N SER A 56 -12.67 -3.12 -5.44
CA SER A 56 -13.76 -2.16 -5.32
C SER A 56 -13.87 -1.36 -6.62
N VAL A 57 -15.10 -1.20 -7.13
CA VAL A 57 -15.38 -0.41 -8.35
C VAL A 57 -14.82 1.02 -8.23
N ASN A 58 -14.78 1.54 -7.00
CA ASN A 58 -14.34 2.90 -6.69
C ASN A 58 -12.90 2.97 -6.16
N ALA A 59 -12.09 1.92 -6.32
CA ALA A 59 -10.73 1.89 -5.79
C ALA A 59 -9.87 3.08 -6.28
N ARG A 60 -10.12 3.55 -7.51
CA ARG A 60 -9.47 4.74 -8.12
C ARG A 60 -10.12 6.08 -7.78
N LEU A 61 -11.39 6.08 -7.37
CA LEU A 61 -12.15 7.31 -7.14
C LEU A 61 -11.84 7.94 -5.78
N TYR A 62 -11.49 7.12 -4.79
CA TYR A 62 -11.08 7.58 -3.47
C TYR A 62 -9.56 7.54 -3.37
N ALA A 63 -8.91 8.66 -3.71
CA ALA A 63 -7.53 8.91 -3.28
C ALA A 63 -7.53 8.90 -1.75
N PHE A 64 -6.80 7.97 -1.14
CA PHE A 64 -6.79 7.88 0.32
C PHE A 64 -5.90 8.99 0.88
N GLU A 65 -6.36 9.63 1.95
CA GLU A 65 -5.63 10.67 2.66
C GLU A 65 -4.30 10.12 3.21
N PRO A 66 -3.18 10.83 3.03
CA PRO A 66 -1.93 10.46 3.67
C PRO A 66 -2.10 10.41 5.20
N TRP A 67 -1.42 9.45 5.82
CA TRP A 67 -1.29 9.19 7.25
C TRP A 67 -1.98 10.20 8.18
N GLN A 68 -3.17 9.86 8.69
CA GLN A 68 -3.60 10.34 10.00
C GLN A 68 -3.12 9.34 11.04
N GLU A 69 -2.27 9.83 11.94
CA GLU A 69 -1.95 9.16 13.18
C GLU A 69 -3.28 8.86 13.89
N LEU A 70 -3.69 7.59 13.96
CA LEU A 70 -4.79 7.19 14.84
C LEU A 70 -4.27 7.38 16.26
N ALA A 71 -4.48 8.59 16.80
CA ALA A 71 -4.27 8.89 18.21
C ALA A 71 -5.06 7.86 19.04
N ALA A 72 -4.37 7.34 20.05
CA ALA A 72 -4.75 6.19 20.88
C ALA A 72 -6.13 6.30 21.54
#